data_AF-A0A7S0TL57-F1
#
_entry.id   AF-A0A7S0TL57-F1
#
_cell.length_a   1.000
_cell.length_b   1.000
_cell.length_c   1.000
_cell.angle_alpha   90.00
_cell.angle_beta   90.00
_cell.angle_gamma   90.00
#
_symmetry.space_group_name_H-M   'P 1'
#
loop_
_entity.id
_entity.type
_entity.pdbx_description
1 polymer ?
#
loop_
_entity_poly.entity_id
_entity_poly.type
_entity_poly.pdbx_seq_one_letter_code
_entity_poly.pdbx_strand_id
1 'polypeptide(L)'
;CSEVGGRMQPQQAHHRTNGNDAGAVSLPTEECFEKLRQYVGGCEVELRGIEEALEETVTEVWDAFSDVIAVRYEATEHCETHELIRTDHSLVGKVMMALSSLTTEMSSLREHAERRFYAPLASFGERFEDGSLPEGEESSNVAALLPLLEELSVFVQQCYSTVLNAIAQLSGVYSDKSKHYRETFKGARVGAFLTALGELLRVLVTLDAVIGSNAELRLSWEEYKRMLQSAALEPEMFGINSKRVGRLLMAVMRLEGEVLCGGIFRGCAMQQFTAPAPDGG
;
A
#
# COMPACT_ATOMS: atom_id res chain seq x y z
N CYS A 1 -56.53 43.53 -46.97
CA CYS A 1 -56.33 44.57 -45.94
C CYS A 1 -54.84 44.62 -45.60
N SER A 2 -54.22 45.72 -46.01
CA SER A 2 -52.95 46.32 -45.52
C SER A 2 -51.69 45.45 -45.67
N GLU A 3 -50.79 45.65 -46.66
CA GLU A 3 -49.85 46.80 -46.84
C GLU A 3 -49.11 47.14 -45.54
N VAL A 4 -47.78 47.22 -45.43
CA VAL A 4 -46.74 47.96 -46.19
C VAL A 4 -45.37 47.37 -45.75
N GLY A 5 -44.41 46.99 -46.62
CA GLY A 5 -43.33 47.82 -47.19
C GLY A 5 -42.09 47.93 -46.24
N GLY A 6 -40.82 47.80 -46.65
CA GLY A 6 -40.21 47.60 -47.96
C GLY A 6 -38.67 47.47 -47.90
N ARG A 7 -38.11 46.96 -49.00
CA ARG A 7 -36.80 47.19 -49.69
C ARG A 7 -35.55 47.61 -48.90
N MET A 8 -34.42 46.91 -49.14
CA MET A 8 -33.36 47.26 -50.12
C MET A 8 -32.19 46.24 -50.12
N GLN A 9 -31.86 45.66 -51.28
CA GLN A 9 -30.53 45.12 -51.68
C GLN A 9 -29.75 46.26 -52.43
N PRO A 10 -28.57 46.14 -53.11
CA PRO A 10 -27.70 44.98 -53.47
C PRO A 10 -26.16 45.26 -53.58
N GLN A 11 -25.34 44.29 -54.03
CA GLN A 11 -24.24 44.37 -55.04
C GLN A 11 -23.40 43.05 -55.03
N GLN A 12 -23.41 42.21 -56.09
CA GLN A 12 -22.47 42.14 -57.26
C GLN A 12 -21.00 41.86 -56.86
N ALA A 13 -20.18 40.99 -57.49
CA ALA A 13 -20.05 40.57 -58.89
C ALA A 13 -19.17 39.29 -59.10
N HIS A 14 -19.22 38.82 -60.34
CA HIS A 14 -18.47 37.78 -61.08
C HIS A 14 -16.97 37.52 -60.84
N HIS A 15 -16.56 36.26 -61.06
CA HIS A 15 -15.59 35.74 -62.09
C HIS A 15 -15.04 34.38 -61.61
N ARG A 16 -14.70 33.36 -62.42
CA ARG A 16 -14.64 33.14 -63.88
C ARG A 16 -14.44 31.63 -64.06
N THR A 17 -15.08 31.05 -65.07
CA THR A 17 -14.91 29.65 -65.49
C THR A 17 -13.86 29.48 -66.58
N ASN A 18 -13.36 28.24 -66.63
CA ASN A 18 -12.68 27.53 -67.73
C ASN A 18 -11.25 27.98 -68.03
N GLY A 19 -10.28 27.10 -68.20
CA GLY A 19 -10.29 25.65 -68.39
C GLY A 19 -9.12 25.33 -69.34
N ASN A 20 -8.37 24.25 -69.10
CA ASN A 20 -7.67 23.54 -70.18
C ASN A 20 -7.04 22.22 -69.71
N ASP A 21 -7.11 21.28 -70.66
CA ASP A 21 -6.19 20.18 -70.97
C ASP A 21 -6.20 18.88 -70.15
N ALA A 22 -6.89 17.91 -70.78
CA ALA A 22 -6.73 16.48 -70.60
C ALA A 22 -5.39 15.99 -71.18
N GLY A 23 -4.56 15.39 -70.32
CA GLY A 23 -3.57 14.40 -70.69
C GLY A 23 -3.98 13.06 -70.07
N ALA A 24 -4.46 12.13 -70.92
CA ALA A 24 -4.87 10.80 -70.52
C ALA A 24 -3.66 9.93 -70.12
N VAL A 25 -3.61 9.53 -68.84
CA VAL A 25 -2.81 8.41 -68.34
C VAL A 25 -3.77 7.44 -67.65
N SER A 26 -4.33 6.52 -68.44
CA SER A 26 -4.85 5.23 -67.96
C SER A 26 -3.65 4.27 -67.93
N LEU A 27 -3.27 3.53 -66.90
CA LEU A 27 -3.87 3.14 -65.64
C LEU A 27 -2.74 2.95 -64.61
N PRO A 28 -2.74 3.67 -63.48
CA PRO A 28 -2.03 3.24 -62.26
C PRO A 28 -3.02 2.88 -61.14
N THR A 29 -4.29 3.23 -61.31
CA THR A 29 -5.32 3.13 -60.26
C THR A 29 -5.77 1.70 -60.04
N GLU A 30 -5.98 0.90 -61.09
CA GLU A 30 -6.55 -0.45 -60.97
C GLU A 30 -5.55 -1.43 -60.30
N GLU A 31 -4.29 -1.40 -60.72
CA GLU A 31 -3.23 -2.20 -60.07
C GLU A 31 -2.97 -1.74 -58.62
N CYS A 32 -3.16 -0.45 -58.32
CA CYS A 32 -3.04 0.09 -56.97
C CYS A 32 -4.23 -0.34 -56.09
N PHE A 33 -5.45 -0.35 -56.63
CA PHE A 33 -6.63 -0.88 -55.94
C PHE A 33 -6.52 -2.38 -55.68
N GLU A 34 -5.93 -3.14 -56.60
CA GLU A 34 -5.75 -4.58 -56.43
C GLU A 34 -4.71 -4.89 -55.35
N LYS A 35 -3.59 -4.14 -55.32
CA LYS A 35 -2.61 -4.21 -54.22
C LYS A 35 -3.21 -3.79 -52.87
N LEU A 36 -4.03 -2.75 -52.85
CA LEU A 36 -4.73 -2.33 -51.63
C LEU A 36 -5.72 -3.40 -51.17
N ARG A 37 -6.45 -4.03 -52.08
CA ARG A 37 -7.39 -5.11 -51.77
C ARG A 37 -6.67 -6.34 -51.23
N GLN A 38 -5.52 -6.67 -51.80
CA GLN A 38 -4.66 -7.75 -51.32
C GLN A 38 -4.06 -7.43 -49.94
N TYR A 39 -3.67 -6.18 -49.70
CA TYR A 39 -3.19 -5.72 -48.40
C TYR A 39 -4.29 -5.76 -47.33
N VAL A 40 -5.48 -5.22 -47.64
CA VAL A 40 -6.64 -5.26 -46.72
C VAL A 40 -7.06 -6.69 -46.43
N GLY A 41 -7.09 -7.57 -47.43
CA GLY A 41 -7.35 -8.99 -47.23
C GLY A 41 -6.26 -9.69 -46.40
N GLY A 42 -4.99 -9.28 -46.54
CA GLY A 42 -3.90 -9.72 -45.68
C GLY A 42 -4.09 -9.30 -44.23
N CYS A 43 -4.42 -8.02 -43.99
CA CYS A 43 -4.73 -7.50 -42.66
C CYS A 43 -5.96 -8.19 -42.05
N GLU A 44 -6.98 -8.52 -42.84
CA GLU A 44 -8.17 -9.24 -42.36
C GLU A 44 -7.81 -10.65 -41.87
N VAL A 45 -6.92 -11.35 -42.58
CA VAL A 45 -6.43 -12.68 -42.18
C VAL A 45 -5.54 -12.60 -40.94
N GLU A 46 -4.66 -11.60 -40.86
CA GLU A 46 -3.83 -11.37 -39.66
C GLU A 46 -4.68 -11.02 -38.44
N LEU A 47 -5.66 -10.13 -38.59
CA LEU A 47 -6.58 -9.76 -37.51
C LEU A 47 -7.42 -10.95 -37.04
N ARG A 48 -7.92 -11.77 -37.96
CA ARG A 48 -8.65 -12.99 -37.60
C ARG A 48 -7.76 -14.01 -36.88
N GLY A 49 -6.49 -14.15 -37.30
CA GLY A 49 -5.53 -15.00 -36.60
C GLY A 49 -5.21 -14.51 -35.18
N ILE A 50 -5.18 -13.20 -34.96
CA ILE A 50 -5.04 -12.60 -33.62
C ILE A 50 -6.31 -12.82 -32.79
N GLU A 51 -7.49 -12.69 -33.39
CA GLU A 51 -8.79 -12.92 -32.74
C GLU A 51 -8.95 -14.38 -32.31
N GLU A 52 -8.66 -15.34 -33.19
CA GLU A 52 -8.70 -16.77 -32.89
C GLU A 52 -7.68 -17.14 -31.78
N ALA A 53 -6.47 -16.56 -31.81
CA ALA A 53 -5.47 -16.77 -30.78
C ALA A 53 -5.86 -16.13 -29.42
N LEU A 54 -6.55 -14.99 -29.44
CA LEU A 54 -7.12 -14.38 -28.23
C LEU A 54 -8.29 -15.20 -27.69
N GLU A 55 -9.19 -15.70 -28.53
CA GLU A 55 -10.32 -16.54 -28.08
C GLU A 55 -9.82 -17.81 -27.39
N GLU A 56 -8.82 -18.51 -27.95
CA GLU A 56 -8.24 -19.70 -27.31
C GLU A 56 -7.54 -19.40 -25.97
N THR A 57 -6.94 -18.20 -25.80
CA THR A 57 -6.21 -17.85 -24.57
C THR A 57 -7.06 -17.17 -23.51
N VAL A 58 -8.14 -16.47 -23.89
CA VAL A 58 -9.00 -15.72 -22.96
C VAL A 58 -10.04 -16.62 -22.30
N THR A 59 -10.54 -17.67 -22.98
CA THR A 59 -11.63 -18.50 -22.43
C THR A 59 -11.21 -19.53 -21.39
N GLU A 60 -9.94 -19.90 -21.30
CA GLU A 60 -9.49 -20.91 -20.32
C GLU A 60 -9.07 -20.32 -18.95
N VAL A 61 -8.87 -19.00 -18.84
CA VAL A 61 -8.28 -18.39 -17.64
C VAL A 61 -9.17 -17.33 -16.99
N TRP A 62 -10.11 -16.71 -17.72
CA TRP A 62 -10.91 -15.59 -17.22
C TRP A 62 -12.41 -15.84 -17.44
N ASP A 63 -13.18 -15.95 -16.36
CA ASP A 63 -14.65 -15.88 -16.41
C ASP A 63 -15.09 -14.50 -15.94
N ALA A 64 -15.61 -13.70 -16.88
CA ALA A 64 -16.06 -12.32 -16.64
C ALA A 64 -17.18 -12.18 -15.60
N PHE A 65 -17.85 -13.28 -15.23
CA PHE A 65 -18.91 -13.30 -14.21
C PHE A 65 -18.44 -13.82 -12.85
N SER A 66 -17.31 -14.53 -12.77
CA SER A 66 -16.72 -15.00 -11.51
C SER A 66 -15.52 -14.17 -11.06
N ASP A 67 -14.77 -13.62 -12.02
CA ASP A 67 -13.48 -12.98 -11.75
C ASP A 67 -13.66 -11.47 -11.63
N VAL A 68 -13.71 -11.01 -10.37
CA VAL A 68 -13.84 -9.58 -10.06
C VAL A 68 -12.54 -8.86 -10.41
N ILE A 69 -12.54 -8.08 -11.48
CA ILE A 69 -11.46 -7.17 -11.83
C ILE A 69 -11.59 -5.92 -10.94
N ALA A 70 -10.82 -5.87 -9.86
CA ALA A 70 -10.67 -4.65 -9.07
C ALA A 70 -9.65 -3.72 -9.75
N VAL A 71 -10.11 -2.71 -10.48
CA VAL A 71 -9.23 -1.64 -11.00
C VAL A 71 -8.94 -0.66 -9.88
N ARG A 72 -7.79 -0.82 -9.23
CA ARG A 72 -7.30 0.11 -8.20
C ARG A 72 -6.52 1.24 -8.88
N TYR A 73 -7.17 2.41 -9.01
CA TYR A 73 -6.50 3.64 -9.44
C TYR A 73 -5.77 4.25 -8.24
N GLU A 74 -4.45 4.13 -8.20
CA GLU A 74 -3.60 4.89 -7.29
C GLU A 74 -2.77 5.88 -8.10
N ALA A 75 -2.72 7.14 -7.63
CA ALA A 75 -1.86 8.14 -8.25
C ALA A 75 -0.42 7.83 -7.89
N THR A 76 0.36 7.36 -8.86
CA THR A 76 1.79 7.09 -8.69
C THR A 76 2.60 8.30 -9.16
N GLU A 77 3.36 8.92 -8.27
CA GLU A 77 4.32 9.97 -8.62
C GLU A 77 5.62 9.34 -9.13
N HIS A 78 6.10 9.77 -10.30
CA HIS A 78 7.37 9.33 -10.89
C HIS A 78 8.55 10.27 -10.56
N CYS A 79 8.43 11.07 -9.50
CA CYS A 79 9.46 12.01 -9.06
C CYS A 79 9.86 11.74 -7.62
N GLU A 80 11.12 12.02 -7.29
CA GLU A 80 11.61 11.87 -5.92
C GLU A 80 11.14 13.03 -5.03
N THR A 81 10.94 12.78 -3.74
CA THR A 81 10.46 13.80 -2.77
C THR A 81 11.32 15.06 -2.77
N HIS A 82 12.62 14.94 -3.06
CA HIS A 82 13.55 16.07 -3.11
C HIS A 82 13.36 16.98 -4.33
N GLU A 83 12.80 16.44 -5.42
CA GLU A 83 12.55 17.19 -6.66
C GLU A 83 11.32 18.09 -6.54
N LEU A 84 10.38 17.68 -5.67
CA LEU A 84 9.16 18.41 -5.32
C LEU A 84 9.41 19.56 -4.35
N ILE A 85 10.44 19.45 -3.50
CA ILE A 85 10.76 20.46 -2.48
C ILE A 85 11.70 21.51 -3.07
N ARG A 86 11.12 22.53 -3.70
CA ARG A 86 11.85 23.71 -4.20
C ARG A 86 11.68 24.86 -3.23
N THR A 87 12.72 25.20 -2.48
CA THR A 87 12.70 26.33 -1.54
C THR A 87 14.07 27.00 -1.48
N ASP A 88 14.10 28.33 -1.53
CA ASP A 88 15.34 29.12 -1.48
C ASP A 88 16.01 29.09 -0.09
N HIS A 89 15.24 28.74 0.94
CA HIS A 89 15.71 28.63 2.31
C HIS A 89 16.17 27.20 2.62
N SER A 90 17.49 26.99 2.66
CA SER A 90 18.11 25.67 2.85
C SER A 90 17.64 24.91 4.10
N LEU A 91 17.43 25.60 5.23
CA LEU A 91 16.88 24.99 6.44
C LEU A 91 15.44 24.46 6.24
N VAL A 92 14.58 25.24 5.58
CA VAL A 92 13.19 24.84 5.32
C VAL A 92 13.17 23.64 4.39
N GLY A 93 14.01 23.64 3.34
CA GLY A 93 14.17 22.49 2.46
C GLY A 93 14.56 21.21 3.22
N LYS A 94 15.52 21.30 4.15
CA LYS A 94 15.94 20.14 4.98
C LYS A 94 14.83 19.64 5.90
N VAL A 95 14.11 20.53 6.57
CA VAL A 95 13.00 20.16 7.46
C VAL A 95 11.86 19.56 6.65
N MET A 96 11.48 20.16 5.52
CA MET A 96 10.45 19.62 4.64
C MET A 96 10.84 18.24 4.11
N MET A 97 12.10 18.03 3.74
CA MET A 97 12.61 16.73 3.31
C MET A 97 12.44 15.66 4.40
N ALA A 98 12.92 15.95 5.61
CA ALA A 98 12.83 15.02 6.74
C ALA A 98 11.37 14.71 7.14
N LEU A 99 10.50 15.72 7.17
CA LEU A 99 9.09 15.52 7.50
C LEU A 99 8.37 14.75 6.39
N SER A 100 8.66 15.04 5.12
CA SER A 100 8.03 14.36 3.99
C SER A 100 8.45 12.89 3.92
N SER A 101 9.74 12.59 4.07
CA SER A 101 10.23 11.20 4.08
C SER A 101 9.60 10.38 5.21
N LEU A 102 9.51 10.96 6.41
CA LEU A 102 8.86 10.32 7.56
C LEU A 102 7.35 10.15 7.34
N THR A 103 6.68 11.13 6.72
CA THR A 103 5.25 11.02 6.38
C THR A 103 5.00 9.84 5.43
N THR A 104 5.84 9.68 4.42
CA THR A 104 5.78 8.55 3.49
C THR A 104 6.07 7.22 4.20
N GLU A 105 7.08 7.17 5.07
CA GLU A 105 7.41 5.98 5.86
C GLU A 105 6.23 5.57 6.76
N MET A 106 5.63 6.51 7.51
CA MET A 106 4.46 6.24 8.36
C MET A 106 3.26 5.75 7.54
N SER A 107 3.05 6.30 6.34
CA SER A 107 1.97 5.87 5.44
C SER A 107 2.20 4.46 4.90
N SER A 108 3.44 4.12 4.55
CA SER A 108 3.84 2.78 4.11
C SER A 108 3.66 1.74 5.23
N LEU A 109 4.08 2.07 6.46
CA LEU A 109 3.88 1.20 7.63
C LEU A 109 2.40 0.93 7.91
N ARG A 110 1.55 1.97 7.81
CA ARG A 110 0.11 1.83 7.94
C ARG A 110 -0.45 0.84 6.91
N GLU A 111 -0.14 1.05 5.64
CA GLU A 111 -0.62 0.19 4.57
C GLU A 111 -0.13 -1.25 4.70
N HIS A 112 1.13 -1.44 5.10
CA HIS A 112 1.68 -2.75 5.38
C HIS A 112 0.89 -3.47 6.48
N ALA A 113 0.56 -2.78 7.58
CA ALA A 113 -0.22 -3.39 8.65
C ALA A 113 -1.64 -3.80 8.23
N GLU A 114 -2.33 -2.91 7.49
CA GLU A 114 -3.68 -3.15 6.98
C GLU A 114 -3.73 -4.38 6.07
N ARG A 115 -2.74 -4.53 5.18
CA ARG A 115 -2.68 -5.63 4.22
C ARG A 115 -2.18 -6.94 4.83
N ARG A 116 -1.21 -6.88 5.75
CA ARG A 116 -0.45 -8.06 6.20
C ARG A 116 -0.97 -8.67 7.51
N PHE A 117 -1.36 -7.86 8.48
CA PHE A 117 -1.61 -8.33 9.85
C PHE A 117 -3.09 -8.37 10.22
N TYR A 118 -3.90 -7.41 9.77
CA TYR A 118 -5.26 -7.26 10.28
C TYR A 118 -6.14 -8.47 9.97
N ALA A 119 -6.24 -8.88 8.71
CA ALA A 119 -7.08 -10.00 8.34
C ALA A 119 -6.61 -11.32 8.98
N PRO A 120 -5.33 -11.75 8.89
CA PRO A 120 -4.90 -13.02 9.47
C PRO A 120 -5.05 -13.10 11.01
N LEU A 121 -4.85 -12.00 11.73
CA LEU A 121 -5.03 -11.97 13.19
C LEU A 121 -6.51 -11.94 13.58
N ALA A 122 -7.35 -11.25 12.81
CA ALA A 122 -8.78 -11.19 13.08
C ALA A 122 -9.49 -12.51 12.77
N SER A 123 -9.14 -13.16 11.65
CA SER A 123 -9.78 -14.40 11.19
C SER A 123 -9.14 -15.66 11.77
N PHE A 124 -8.15 -15.55 12.66
CA PHE A 124 -7.53 -16.72 13.26
C PHE A 124 -8.56 -17.51 14.07
N GLY A 125 -8.68 -18.81 13.78
CA GLY A 125 -9.64 -19.69 14.44
C GLY A 125 -11.04 -19.65 13.84
N GLU A 126 -11.33 -18.81 12.84
CA GLU A 126 -12.60 -18.88 12.12
C GLU A 126 -12.70 -20.17 11.32
N ARG A 127 -13.84 -20.87 11.47
CA ARG A 127 -14.13 -22.14 10.80
C ARG A 127 -15.53 -22.10 10.20
N PHE A 128 -15.71 -22.83 9.11
CA PHE A 128 -17.03 -23.01 8.49
C PHE A 128 -17.89 -24.03 9.25
N GLU A 129 -17.29 -24.85 10.11
CA GLU A 129 -17.95 -25.90 10.87
C GLU A 129 -17.62 -25.77 12.36
N ASP A 130 -18.63 -25.82 13.22
CA ASP A 130 -18.50 -25.70 14.69
C ASP A 130 -17.97 -26.99 15.37
N GLY A 131 -17.30 -27.86 14.61
CA GLY A 131 -16.73 -29.10 15.12
C GLY A 131 -15.49 -28.86 15.98
N SER A 132 -15.29 -29.70 17.01
CA SER A 132 -14.02 -29.76 17.73
C SER A 132 -12.92 -30.23 16.78
N LEU A 133 -11.79 -29.53 16.74
CA LEU A 133 -10.68 -30.01 15.92
C LEU A 133 -10.12 -31.32 16.46
N PRO A 134 -9.54 -32.15 15.58
CA PRO A 134 -8.64 -33.21 15.98
C PRO A 134 -7.54 -32.71 16.92
N GLU A 135 -7.17 -33.58 17.86
CA GLU A 135 -6.13 -33.28 18.85
C GLU A 135 -4.81 -32.87 18.16
N GLY A 136 -4.28 -31.71 18.53
CA GLY A 136 -3.02 -31.18 18.01
C GLY A 136 -3.14 -30.22 16.81
N GLU A 137 -4.29 -30.14 16.14
CA GLU A 137 -4.45 -29.21 15.02
C GLU A 137 -4.46 -27.74 15.48
N GLU A 138 -5.01 -27.43 16.65
CA GLU A 138 -4.99 -26.08 17.22
C GLU A 138 -3.56 -25.58 17.46
N SER A 139 -2.70 -26.47 17.95
CA SER A 139 -1.28 -26.20 18.16
C SER A 139 -0.51 -26.10 16.85
N SER A 140 -0.92 -26.83 15.81
CA SER A 140 -0.36 -26.73 14.46
C SER A 140 -0.70 -25.39 13.81
N ASN A 141 -1.94 -24.90 14.00
CA ASN A 141 -2.38 -23.59 13.53
C ASN A 141 -1.58 -22.45 14.17
N VAL A 142 -1.33 -22.53 15.48
CA VAL A 142 -0.46 -21.55 16.17
C VAL A 142 0.98 -21.64 15.66
N ALA A 143 1.51 -22.85 15.46
CA ALA A 143 2.87 -23.02 14.92
C ALA A 143 3.02 -22.40 13.52
N ALA A 144 1.98 -22.51 12.67
CA ALA A 144 1.93 -21.87 11.36
C ALA A 144 1.82 -20.33 11.44
N LEU A 145 1.26 -19.80 12.54
CA LEU A 145 1.17 -18.36 12.80
C LEU A 145 2.49 -17.75 13.29
N LEU A 146 3.42 -18.53 13.85
CA LEU A 146 4.67 -18.02 14.43
C LEU A 146 5.49 -17.10 13.49
N PRO A 147 5.69 -17.42 12.20
CA PRO A 147 6.40 -16.53 11.29
C PRO A 147 5.72 -15.16 11.14
N LEU A 148 4.38 -15.12 11.16
CA LEU A 148 3.63 -13.86 11.12
C LEU A 148 3.86 -13.04 12.39
N LEU A 149 3.86 -13.69 13.56
CA LEU A 149 4.07 -13.00 14.84
C LEU A 149 5.51 -12.48 14.99
N GLU A 150 6.49 -13.19 14.43
CA GLU A 150 7.87 -12.71 14.36
C GLU A 150 7.97 -11.46 13.46
N GLU A 151 7.37 -11.53 12.27
CA GLU A 151 7.28 -10.39 11.35
C GLU A 151 6.58 -9.19 12.03
N LEU A 152 5.51 -9.45 12.78
CA LEU A 152 4.78 -8.44 13.55
C LEU A 152 5.65 -7.81 14.64
N SER A 153 6.45 -8.60 15.38
CA SER A 153 7.39 -8.08 16.39
C SER A 153 8.38 -7.10 15.77
N VAL A 154 8.99 -7.47 14.64
CA VAL A 154 9.91 -6.60 13.89
C VAL A 154 9.20 -5.34 13.40
N PHE A 155 8.00 -5.48 12.84
CA PHE A 155 7.18 -4.36 12.39
C PHE A 155 6.87 -3.36 13.53
N VAL A 156 6.52 -3.87 14.71
CA VAL A 156 6.25 -3.04 15.89
C VAL A 156 7.50 -2.24 16.30
N GLN A 157 8.68 -2.86 16.29
CA GLN A 157 9.94 -2.15 16.59
C GLN A 157 10.25 -1.06 15.56
N GLN A 158 9.94 -1.33 14.28
CA GLN A 158 10.06 -0.32 13.23
C GLN A 158 9.13 0.87 13.51
N CYS A 159 7.86 0.61 13.82
CA CYS A 159 6.90 1.66 14.18
C CYS A 159 7.37 2.50 15.37
N TYR A 160 7.89 1.86 16.41
CA TYR A 160 8.43 2.57 17.59
C TYR A 160 9.56 3.52 17.20
N SER A 161 10.50 3.03 16.40
CA SER A 161 11.64 3.82 15.91
C SER A 161 11.19 5.01 15.05
N THR A 162 10.21 4.80 14.15
CA THR A 162 9.65 5.86 13.30
C THR A 162 8.90 6.90 14.14
N VAL A 163 8.11 6.49 15.14
CA VAL A 163 7.42 7.40 16.06
C VAL A 163 8.41 8.21 16.90
N LEU A 164 9.46 7.57 17.43
CA LEU A 164 10.51 8.23 18.18
C LEU A 164 11.21 9.31 17.33
N ASN A 165 11.58 8.97 16.09
CA ASN A 165 12.17 9.91 15.16
C ASN A 165 11.20 11.05 14.83
N ALA A 166 9.91 10.75 14.59
CA ALA A 166 8.90 11.76 14.30
C ALA A 166 8.76 12.78 15.43
N ILE A 167 8.71 12.31 16.69
CA ILE A 167 8.65 13.18 17.86
C ILE A 167 9.95 13.99 18.04
N ALA A 168 11.11 13.39 17.76
CA ALA A 168 12.38 14.10 17.77
C ALA A 168 12.44 15.24 16.73
N GLN A 169 11.97 15.00 15.50
CA GLN A 169 11.88 16.05 14.47
C GLN A 169 10.90 17.15 14.88
N LEU A 170 9.74 16.79 15.44
CA LEU A 170 8.79 17.79 15.96
C LEU A 170 9.40 18.63 17.07
N SER A 171 10.13 18.01 18.01
CA SER A 171 10.85 18.71 19.07
C SER A 171 11.88 19.69 18.50
N GLY A 172 12.62 19.28 17.46
CA GLY A 172 13.58 20.14 16.76
C GLY A 172 12.94 21.37 16.10
N VAL A 173 11.75 21.21 15.52
CA VAL A 173 11.03 22.29 14.82
C VAL A 173 10.30 23.22 15.79
N TYR A 174 9.67 22.69 16.84
CA TYR A 174 8.80 23.42 17.77
C TYR A 174 9.47 23.82 19.10
N SER A 175 10.79 23.67 19.23
CA SER A 175 11.48 24.10 20.43
C SER A 175 11.52 25.63 20.55
N ASP A 176 10.80 26.17 21.54
CA ASP A 176 10.78 27.60 21.90
C ASP A 176 12.17 28.17 22.22
N LYS A 177 13.10 27.31 22.64
CA LYS A 177 14.50 27.66 22.92
C LYS A 177 15.30 27.85 21.63
N SER A 178 14.82 27.36 20.50
CA SER A 178 15.54 27.46 19.23
C SER A 178 15.25 28.80 18.53
N LYS A 179 16.31 29.42 18.00
CA LYS A 179 16.20 30.61 17.14
C LYS A 179 15.40 30.30 15.87
N HIS A 180 15.56 29.09 15.33
CA HIS A 180 14.90 28.61 14.12
C HIS A 180 13.37 28.56 14.25
N TYR A 181 12.84 28.11 15.39
CA TYR A 181 11.41 28.15 15.63
C TYR A 181 10.89 29.59 15.60
N ARG A 182 11.52 30.49 16.35
CA ARG A 182 11.05 31.87 16.53
C ARG A 182 11.05 32.69 15.24
N GLU A 183 12.02 32.46 14.37
CA GLU A 183 12.23 33.27 13.15
C GLU A 183 11.62 32.63 11.89
N THR A 184 11.58 31.29 11.81
CA THR A 184 11.22 30.59 10.56
C THR A 184 9.95 29.75 10.69
N PHE A 185 9.75 29.05 11.81
CA PHE A 185 8.66 28.07 11.96
C PHE A 185 7.54 28.50 12.91
N LYS A 186 7.58 29.73 13.44
CA LYS A 186 6.56 30.25 14.36
C LYS A 186 5.22 30.34 13.62
N GLY A 187 4.26 29.52 14.04
CA GLY A 187 2.95 29.42 13.40
C GLY A 187 2.88 28.46 12.21
N ALA A 188 3.97 27.76 11.87
CA ALA A 188 3.94 26.68 10.89
C ALA A 188 3.02 25.56 11.37
N ARG A 189 2.19 25.02 10.46
CA ARG A 189 1.28 23.90 10.75
C ARG A 189 1.71 22.69 9.93
N VAL A 190 2.22 21.67 10.60
CA VAL A 190 2.61 20.39 9.97
C VAL A 190 1.45 19.40 10.00
N GLY A 191 0.29 19.80 9.47
CA GLY A 191 -0.96 19.04 9.57
C GLY A 191 -0.88 17.64 8.96
N ALA A 192 -0.32 17.52 7.75
CA ALA A 192 -0.14 16.22 7.09
C ALA A 192 0.76 15.27 7.90
N PHE A 193 1.85 15.81 8.45
CA PHE A 193 2.78 15.04 9.29
C PHE A 193 2.11 14.52 10.56
N LEU A 194 1.38 15.38 11.29
CA LEU A 194 0.66 14.98 12.50
C LEU A 194 -0.47 13.98 12.20
N THR A 195 -1.11 14.11 11.04
CA THR A 195 -2.13 13.15 10.59
C THR A 195 -1.50 11.78 10.36
N ALA A 196 -0.38 11.71 9.62
CA ALA A 196 0.33 10.46 9.38
C ALA A 196 0.85 9.82 10.68
N LEU A 197 1.35 10.62 11.62
CA LEU A 197 1.73 10.14 12.95
C LEU A 197 0.53 9.58 13.72
N GLY A 198 -0.61 10.29 13.69
CA GLY A 198 -1.85 9.82 14.30
C GLY A 198 -2.34 8.50 13.71
N GLU A 199 -2.27 8.34 12.39
CA GLU A 199 -2.63 7.08 11.71
C GLU A 199 -1.67 5.94 12.10
N LEU A 200 -0.36 6.20 12.22
CA LEU A 200 0.58 5.17 12.68
C LEU A 200 0.30 4.76 14.14
N LEU A 201 -0.01 5.73 15.03
CA LEU A 201 -0.42 5.41 16.40
C LEU A 201 -1.74 4.64 16.44
N ARG A 202 -2.69 4.98 15.57
CA ARG A 202 -3.93 4.23 15.40
C ARG A 202 -3.67 2.79 14.96
N VAL A 203 -2.69 2.55 14.09
CA VAL A 203 -2.31 1.20 13.66
C VAL A 203 -1.90 0.36 14.87
N LEU A 204 -1.08 0.90 15.77
CA LEU A 204 -0.67 0.20 17.00
C LEU A 204 -1.85 -0.12 17.92
N VAL A 205 -2.77 0.83 18.12
CA VAL A 205 -4.01 0.60 18.90
C VAL A 205 -4.89 -0.45 18.23
N THR A 206 -4.98 -0.43 16.91
CA THR A 206 -5.79 -1.38 16.13
C THR A 206 -5.22 -2.79 16.25
N LEU A 207 -3.89 -2.95 16.22
CA LEU A 207 -3.24 -4.24 16.46
C LEU A 207 -3.56 -4.78 17.86
N ASP A 208 -3.44 -3.96 18.91
CA ASP A 208 -3.83 -4.35 20.27
C ASP A 208 -5.32 -4.76 20.34
N ALA A 209 -6.20 -4.02 19.65
CA ALA A 209 -7.63 -4.31 19.63
C ALA A 209 -7.96 -5.61 18.89
N VAL A 210 -7.36 -5.85 17.72
CA VAL A 210 -7.58 -7.06 16.93
C VAL A 210 -7.11 -8.29 17.72
N ILE A 211 -5.89 -8.26 18.26
CA ILE A 211 -5.34 -9.34 19.08
C ILE A 211 -6.19 -9.55 20.34
N GLY A 212 -6.58 -8.46 21.02
CA GLY A 212 -7.40 -8.51 22.22
C GLY A 212 -8.84 -8.99 22.00
N SER A 213 -9.37 -8.84 20.78
CA SER A 213 -10.71 -9.29 20.42
C SER A 213 -10.78 -10.79 20.09
N ASN A 214 -9.70 -11.38 19.59
CA ASN A 214 -9.66 -12.78 19.20
C ASN A 214 -9.45 -13.69 20.42
N ALA A 215 -10.53 -14.29 20.92
CA ALA A 215 -10.49 -15.23 22.04
C ALA A 215 -9.82 -16.56 21.67
N GLU A 216 -10.10 -17.09 20.47
CA GLU A 216 -9.54 -18.35 19.96
C GLU A 216 -8.01 -18.28 19.87
N LEU A 217 -7.47 -17.17 19.36
CA LEU A 217 -6.02 -16.95 19.32
C LEU A 217 -5.38 -17.07 20.70
N ARG A 218 -5.99 -16.48 21.74
CA ARG A 218 -5.47 -16.56 23.11
C ARG A 218 -5.55 -17.97 23.67
N LEU A 219 -6.66 -18.66 23.44
CA LEU A 219 -6.85 -20.03 23.92
C LEU A 219 -5.84 -20.98 23.25
N SER A 220 -5.78 -21.00 21.92
CA SER A 220 -4.85 -21.86 21.19
C SER A 220 -3.39 -21.51 21.52
N TRP A 221 -3.06 -20.23 21.76
CA TRP A 221 -1.72 -19.81 22.18
C TRP A 221 -1.32 -20.39 23.55
N GLU A 222 -2.22 -20.31 24.54
CA GLU A 222 -1.97 -20.87 25.87
C GLU A 222 -1.82 -22.39 25.85
N GLU A 223 -2.60 -23.08 25.02
CA GLU A 223 -2.46 -24.52 24.81
C GLU A 223 -1.13 -24.90 24.15
N TYR A 224 -0.75 -24.18 23.10
CA TYR A 224 0.55 -24.35 22.42
C TYR A 224 1.72 -24.12 23.38
N LYS A 225 1.64 -23.07 24.19
CA LYS A 225 2.64 -22.75 25.24
C LYS A 225 2.73 -23.86 26.28
N ARG A 226 1.60 -24.38 26.77
CA ARG A 226 1.55 -25.49 27.73
C ARG A 226 2.16 -26.76 27.14
N MET A 227 1.87 -27.06 25.87
CA MET A 227 2.49 -28.18 25.15
C MET A 227 4.02 -28.03 25.10
N LEU A 228 4.53 -26.86 24.72
CA LEU A 228 5.96 -26.61 24.65
C LEU A 228 6.64 -26.71 26.02
N GLN A 229 5.98 -26.26 27.09
CA GLN A 229 6.46 -26.41 28.46
C GLN A 229 6.55 -27.89 28.86
N SER A 230 5.53 -28.69 28.54
CA SER A 230 5.54 -30.14 28.78
C SER A 230 6.66 -30.83 27.99
N ALA A 231 6.83 -30.48 26.70
CA ALA A 231 7.90 -31.00 25.86
C ALA A 231 9.30 -30.58 26.34
N ALA A 232 9.42 -29.43 27.00
CA ALA A 232 10.69 -28.98 27.59
C ALA A 232 11.07 -29.74 28.86
N LEU A 233 10.07 -30.20 29.64
CA LEU A 233 10.26 -31.01 30.85
C LEU A 233 10.66 -32.45 30.51
N GLU A 234 10.06 -33.04 29.47
CA GLU A 234 10.27 -34.44 29.08
C GLU A 234 10.70 -34.60 27.60
N PRO A 235 11.84 -34.01 27.17
CA PRO A 235 12.24 -33.98 25.76
C PRO A 235 12.56 -35.36 25.17
N GLU A 236 12.96 -36.32 26.00
CA GLU A 236 13.27 -37.70 25.60
C GLU A 236 12.04 -38.45 25.10
N MET A 237 10.86 -38.18 25.69
CA MET A 237 9.58 -38.79 25.30
C MET A 237 9.13 -38.40 23.89
N PHE A 238 9.57 -37.23 23.41
CA PHE A 238 9.21 -36.70 22.09
C PHE A 238 10.34 -36.86 21.05
N GLY A 239 11.49 -37.43 21.43
CA GLY A 239 12.66 -37.54 20.55
C GLY A 239 13.24 -36.19 20.11
N ILE A 240 13.03 -35.13 20.89
CA ILE A 240 13.45 -33.76 20.54
C ILE A 240 14.68 -33.36 21.33
N ASN A 241 15.58 -32.60 20.70
CA ASN A 241 16.71 -31.99 21.40
C ASN A 241 16.23 -30.95 22.43
N SER A 242 16.50 -31.22 23.71
CA SER A 242 16.16 -30.33 24.85
C SER A 242 16.56 -28.86 24.63
N LYS A 243 17.74 -28.61 24.04
CA LYS A 243 18.20 -27.23 23.74
C LYS A 243 17.37 -26.53 22.64
N ARG A 244 16.77 -27.28 21.71
CA ARG A 244 15.92 -26.71 20.65
C ARG A 244 14.56 -26.33 21.22
N VAL A 245 13.94 -27.19 22.03
CA VAL A 245 12.65 -26.91 22.68
C VAL A 245 12.78 -25.71 23.61
N GLY A 246 13.86 -25.66 24.42
CA GLY A 246 14.10 -24.52 25.30
C GLY A 246 14.25 -23.18 24.56
N ARG A 247 14.94 -23.16 23.41
CA ARG A 247 15.06 -21.95 22.58
C ARG A 247 13.72 -21.53 21.97
N LEU A 248 12.92 -22.49 21.50
CA LEU A 248 11.59 -22.22 20.97
C LEU A 248 10.67 -21.65 22.05
N LEU A 249 10.68 -22.24 23.25
CA LEU A 249 9.89 -21.75 24.38
C LEU A 249 10.26 -20.31 24.75
N MET A 250 11.55 -19.97 24.80
CA MET A 250 11.97 -18.59 25.03
C MET A 250 11.48 -17.63 23.93
N ALA A 251 11.54 -18.05 22.66
CA ALA A 251 11.04 -17.23 21.55
C ALA A 251 9.53 -16.99 21.64
N VAL A 252 8.75 -18.04 21.98
CA VAL A 252 7.30 -17.95 22.19
C VAL A 252 6.98 -17.00 23.35
N MET A 253 7.64 -17.13 24.50
CA MET A 253 7.42 -16.24 25.64
C MET A 253 7.80 -14.78 25.33
N ARG A 254 8.84 -14.56 24.51
CA ARG A 254 9.20 -13.23 24.04
C ARG A 254 8.10 -12.64 23.15
N LEU A 255 7.63 -13.38 22.15
CA LEU A 255 6.55 -12.93 21.25
C LEU A 255 5.27 -12.62 22.03
N GLU A 256 4.94 -13.44 23.03
CA GLU A 256 3.79 -13.18 23.89
C GLU A 256 3.91 -11.81 24.59
N GLY A 257 5.06 -11.54 25.21
CA GLY A 257 5.31 -10.28 25.92
C GLY A 257 5.37 -9.05 25.02
N GLU A 258 5.89 -9.20 23.80
CA GLU A 258 6.07 -8.09 22.86
C GLU A 258 4.79 -7.75 22.09
N VAL A 259 4.04 -8.74 21.61
CA VAL A 259 2.92 -8.51 20.68
C VAL A 259 1.56 -9.04 21.16
N LEU A 260 1.49 -10.14 21.92
CA LEU A 260 0.19 -10.74 22.27
C LEU A 260 -0.44 -10.22 23.58
N CYS A 261 0.33 -9.61 24.47
CA CYS A 261 -0.18 -9.08 25.74
C CYS A 261 -1.07 -7.83 25.62
N GLY A 262 -1.38 -7.35 24.40
CA GLY A 262 -2.17 -6.14 24.18
C GLY A 262 -1.48 -4.86 24.69
N GLY A 263 -0.15 -4.85 24.61
CA GLY A 263 0.71 -3.78 25.14
C GLY A 263 1.48 -3.02 24.06
N ILE A 264 1.15 -3.18 22.78
CA ILE A 264 1.92 -2.60 21.66
C ILE A 264 1.86 -1.07 21.71
N PHE A 265 0.66 -0.48 21.77
CA PHE A 265 0.52 0.97 21.87
C PHE A 265 1.15 1.51 23.15
N ARG A 266 0.96 0.81 24.28
CA ARG A 266 1.57 1.19 25.56
C ARG A 266 3.10 1.18 25.46
N GLY A 267 3.68 0.19 24.82
CA GLY A 267 5.13 0.10 24.57
C GLY A 267 5.63 1.31 23.81
N CYS A 268 4.91 1.71 22.75
CA CYS A 268 5.22 2.92 22.01
C CYS A 268 5.14 4.19 22.87
N ALA A 269 4.08 4.33 23.68
CA ALA A 269 3.84 5.52 24.49
C ALA A 269 4.84 5.68 25.65
N MET A 270 5.45 4.59 26.10
CA MET A 270 6.42 4.59 27.21
C MET A 270 7.87 4.75 26.75
N GLN A 271 8.10 4.96 25.45
CA GLN A 271 9.44 5.23 24.92
C GLN A 271 10.05 6.50 25.53
N GLN A 272 11.38 6.53 25.60
CA GLN A 272 12.10 7.72 26.05
C GLN A 272 12.22 8.73 24.90
N PHE A 273 11.30 9.68 24.85
CA PHE A 273 11.24 10.71 23.79
C PHE A 273 12.22 11.87 23.96
N THR A 274 12.95 11.92 25.08
CA THR A 274 13.91 12.98 25.37
C THR A 274 15.33 12.50 25.05
N ALA A 275 16.12 13.34 24.38
CA ALA A 275 17.57 13.14 24.37
C ALA A 275 18.10 13.17 25.82
N PRO A 276 19.10 12.34 26.19
CA PRO A 276 19.74 12.47 27.49
C PRO A 276 20.21 13.92 27.64
N ALA A 277 19.89 14.53 28.80
CA ALA A 277 20.37 15.86 29.11
C ALA A 277 21.89 15.88 28.90
N PRO A 278 22.48 16.92 28.28
CA PRO A 278 23.93 17.04 28.29
C PRO A 278 24.33 17.10 29.77
N ASP A 279 25.15 16.13 30.20
CA ASP A 279 25.77 16.15 31.51
C ASP A 279 26.36 17.55 31.71
N GLY A 280 25.84 18.25 32.71
CA GLY A 280 26.18 19.64 32.94
C GLY A 280 27.60 19.76 33.48
N GLY A 281 28.38 20.66 32.86
CA GLY A 281 29.48 21.39 33.50
C GLY A 281 30.79 20.64 33.67
#